data_AF-A0A958ISG3-F1
#
_entry.id   AF-A0A958ISG3-F1
#
_cell.length_a   1.000
_cell.length_b   1.000
_cell.length_c   1.000
_cell.angle_alpha   90.00
_cell.angle_beta   90.00
_cell.angle_gamma   90.00
#
_symmetry.space_group_name_H-M   'P 1'
#
loop_
_entity.id
_entity.type
_entity.pdbx_description
1 polymer ?
#
loop_
_entity_poly.entity_id
_entity_poly.type
_entity_poly.pdbx_seq_one_letter_code
_entity_poly.pdbx_strand_id
1 'polypeptide(L)'
;CRYFWDDGALLNAWTDRNRFAEEAERVTGESRETVLGFLDECAELYDLTSGIFIFSPFYQFDNFRKPESLNVARNFRKLNAFSTMHGVISSRFKSPKLVQLFDRYATYNGSSPYRAPGTLNVIAHLEHNMGAFFPEGGMRDIIRALEKLAVRCSVSLHNGSEVRSVVRDGSRITG
;
A
#
# COMPACT_ATOMS: atom_id res chain seq x y z
N CYS A 1 -1.75 -13.53 8.08
CA CYS A 1 -0.59 -13.30 8.97
C CYS A 1 -0.95 -13.57 10.44
N ARG A 2 0.01 -13.65 11.36
CA ARG A 2 -0.24 -13.77 12.81
C ARG A 2 0.50 -12.64 13.54
N TYR A 3 -0.20 -11.91 14.39
CA TYR A 3 0.34 -10.80 15.19
C TYR A 3 0.34 -11.17 16.66
N PHE A 4 1.45 -10.85 17.34
CA PHE A 4 1.69 -11.18 18.74
C PHE A 4 2.02 -9.91 19.52
N TRP A 5 1.54 -9.82 20.76
CA TRP A 5 1.87 -8.75 21.71
C TRP A 5 2.41 -9.33 23.02
N ASP A 6 3.11 -8.50 23.79
CA ASP A 6 3.79 -8.91 25.03
C ASP A 6 2.83 -9.41 26.12
N ASP A 7 1.56 -9.01 26.06
CA ASP A 7 0.51 -9.50 26.96
C ASP A 7 -0.03 -10.88 26.58
N GLY A 8 0.56 -11.53 25.58
CA GLY A 8 0.16 -12.84 25.07
C GLY A 8 -1.00 -12.80 24.07
N ALA A 9 -1.50 -11.62 23.71
CA ALA A 9 -2.54 -11.53 22.68
C ALA A 9 -2.01 -12.04 21.33
N LEU A 10 -2.83 -12.85 20.68
CA LEU A 10 -2.59 -13.39 19.34
C LEU A 10 -3.77 -13.04 18.45
N LEU A 11 -3.50 -12.31 17.36
CA LEU A 11 -4.48 -11.99 16.32
C LEU A 11 -4.12 -12.70 15.02
N ASN A 12 -5.01 -13.57 14.55
CA ASN A 12 -4.90 -14.18 13.23
C ASN A 12 -5.49 -13.24 12.15
N ALA A 13 -4.63 -12.60 11.37
CA ALA A 13 -5.05 -11.76 10.27
C ALA A 13 -5.43 -12.61 9.05
N TRP A 14 -6.69 -13.02 9.04
CA TRP A 14 -7.33 -13.74 7.94
C TRP A 14 -7.44 -12.86 6.70
N THR A 15 -7.31 -13.47 5.53
CA THR A 15 -7.57 -12.82 4.23
C THR A 15 -9.06 -12.56 4.04
N ASP A 16 -9.92 -13.40 4.60
CA ASP A 16 -11.36 -13.15 4.63
C ASP A 16 -11.66 -12.00 5.61
N ARG A 17 -12.25 -10.93 5.09
CA ARG A 17 -12.53 -9.69 5.84
C ARG A 17 -13.46 -9.91 7.04
N ASN A 18 -14.47 -10.77 6.88
CA ASN A 18 -15.43 -11.03 7.97
C ASN A 18 -14.77 -11.82 9.09
N ARG A 19 -13.98 -12.85 8.74
CA ARG A 19 -13.21 -13.62 9.72
C ARG A 19 -12.14 -12.78 10.41
N PHE A 20 -11.54 -11.84 9.69
CA PHE A 20 -10.61 -10.88 10.30
C PHE A 20 -11.31 -9.96 11.29
N ALA A 21 -12.48 -9.41 10.94
CA ALA A 21 -13.27 -8.57 11.84
C ALA A 21 -13.73 -9.33 13.08
N GLU A 22 -14.16 -10.58 12.93
CA GLU A 22 -14.51 -11.48 14.05
C GLU A 22 -13.32 -11.74 14.98
N GLU A 23 -12.15 -12.02 14.41
CA GLU A 23 -10.94 -12.24 15.19
C GLU A 23 -10.50 -10.95 15.91
N ALA A 24 -10.57 -9.80 15.24
CA ALA A 24 -10.24 -8.50 15.82
C ALA A 24 -11.17 -8.16 16.99
N GLU A 25 -12.48 -8.39 16.85
CA GLU A 25 -13.45 -8.22 17.93
C GLU A 25 -13.14 -9.11 19.12
N ARG A 26 -12.89 -10.40 18.86
CA ARG A 26 -12.56 -11.39 19.90
C ARG A 26 -11.28 -11.02 20.67
N VAL A 27 -10.24 -10.55 19.97
CA VAL A 27 -8.91 -10.32 20.55
C VAL A 27 -8.78 -8.93 21.16
N THR A 28 -9.44 -7.92 20.60
CA THR A 28 -9.24 -6.53 21.00
C THR A 28 -10.50 -5.83 21.51
N GLY A 29 -11.66 -6.48 21.46
CA GLY A 29 -12.94 -5.91 21.86
C GLY A 29 -13.48 -4.82 20.92
N GLU A 30 -12.91 -4.69 19.72
CA GLU A 30 -13.38 -3.70 18.76
C GLU A 30 -14.49 -4.25 17.88
N SER A 31 -15.54 -3.45 17.69
CA SER A 31 -16.72 -3.95 16.99
C SER A 31 -16.39 -4.33 15.55
N ARG A 32 -17.00 -5.42 15.08
CA ARG A 32 -16.86 -5.86 13.69
C ARG A 32 -17.17 -4.77 12.69
N GLU A 33 -18.20 -3.97 12.96
CA GLU A 33 -18.65 -2.87 12.09
C GLU A 33 -17.57 -1.79 11.95
N THR A 34 -16.87 -1.47 13.04
CA THR A 34 -15.77 -0.50 13.02
C THR A 34 -14.62 -1.01 12.15
N VAL A 35 -14.25 -2.28 12.31
CA VAL A 35 -13.18 -2.91 11.53
C VAL A 35 -13.55 -2.96 10.04
N LEU A 36 -14.75 -3.44 9.72
CA LEU A 36 -15.21 -3.53 8.34
C LEU A 36 -15.33 -2.16 7.69
N GLY A 37 -15.87 -1.17 8.40
CA GLY A 37 -15.99 0.21 7.92
C GLY A 37 -14.62 0.83 7.63
N PHE A 38 -13.62 0.61 8.48
CA PHE A 38 -12.26 1.06 8.19
C PHE A 38 -11.66 0.38 6.95
N LEU A 39 -11.90 -0.92 6.76
CA LEU A 39 -11.44 -1.64 5.57
C LEU A 39 -12.13 -1.15 4.28
N ASP A 40 -13.42 -0.79 4.36
CA ASP A 40 -14.15 -0.17 3.25
C ASP A 40 -13.59 1.21 2.92
N GLU A 41 -13.27 2.02 3.93
CA GLU A 41 -12.62 3.32 3.70
C GLU A 41 -11.25 3.19 3.03
N CYS A 42 -10.46 2.19 3.40
CA CYS A 42 -9.20 1.91 2.72
C CYS A 42 -9.44 1.49 1.25
N ALA A 43 -10.54 0.80 0.96
CA ALA A 43 -10.93 0.45 -0.40
C ALA A 43 -11.37 1.67 -1.21
N GLU A 44 -12.25 2.49 -0.67
CA GLU A 44 -12.66 3.74 -1.31
C GLU A 44 -11.47 4.66 -1.58
N LEU A 45 -10.52 4.74 -0.64
CA LEU A 45 -9.29 5.50 -0.81
C LEU A 45 -8.43 4.94 -1.94
N TYR A 46 -8.33 3.61 -2.09
CA TYR A 46 -7.64 2.97 -3.21
C TYR A 46 -8.32 3.29 -4.54
N ASP A 47 -9.64 3.13 -4.63
CA ASP A 47 -10.39 3.41 -5.86
C ASP A 47 -10.26 4.87 -6.30
N LEU A 48 -10.25 5.80 -5.34
CA LEU A 48 -10.07 7.23 -5.60
C LEU A 48 -8.64 7.59 -6.02
N THR A 49 -7.62 6.91 -5.49
CA THR A 49 -6.21 7.30 -5.68
C THR A 49 -5.47 6.47 -6.72
N SER A 50 -5.91 5.25 -7.01
CA SER A 50 -5.19 4.31 -7.87
C SER A 50 -4.93 4.89 -9.27
N GLY A 51 -5.96 5.47 -9.90
CA GLY A 51 -5.83 6.09 -11.23
C GLY A 51 -4.95 7.35 -11.29
N ILE A 52 -4.84 8.10 -10.19
CA ILE A 52 -4.17 9.42 -10.18
C ILE A 52 -2.77 9.37 -9.57
N PHE A 53 -2.53 8.52 -8.58
CA PHE A 53 -1.29 8.53 -7.78
C PHE A 53 -0.50 7.23 -7.84
N ILE A 54 -1.15 6.06 -8.02
CA ILE A 54 -0.44 4.76 -8.01
C ILE A 54 0.08 4.41 -9.41
N PHE A 55 -0.67 4.75 -10.46
CA PHE A 55 -0.31 4.41 -11.85
C PHE A 55 0.13 5.61 -12.71
N SER A 56 0.19 6.83 -12.15
CA SER A 56 0.65 8.02 -12.87
C SER A 56 2.03 8.49 -12.38
N PRO A 57 2.98 8.79 -13.28
CA PRO A 57 4.30 9.29 -12.91
C PRO A 57 4.23 10.59 -12.10
N PHE A 58 5.01 10.69 -11.01
CA PHE A 58 5.09 11.83 -10.08
C PHE A 58 5.47 13.20 -10.71
N TYR A 59 5.84 13.25 -11.99
CA TYR A 59 6.52 14.41 -12.60
C TYR A 59 5.67 15.28 -13.52
N GLN A 60 4.33 15.16 -13.51
CA GLN A 60 3.50 16.07 -14.30
C GLN A 60 2.35 16.65 -13.47
N PHE A 61 2.54 17.90 -13.04
CA PHE A 61 1.48 18.79 -12.56
C PHE A 61 0.40 19.08 -13.63
N ASP A 62 0.51 18.49 -14.83
CA ASP A 62 -0.45 18.68 -15.94
C ASP A 62 -1.65 17.71 -15.89
N ASN A 63 -1.71 16.79 -14.92
CA ASN A 63 -2.83 15.85 -14.78
C ASN A 63 -4.12 16.45 -14.16
N PHE A 64 -4.14 17.73 -13.77
CA PHE A 64 -5.31 18.37 -13.15
C PHE A 64 -6.50 18.65 -14.11
N ARG A 65 -6.36 18.36 -15.41
CA ARG A 65 -7.42 18.55 -16.42
C ARG A 65 -8.20 17.28 -16.79
N LYS A 66 -7.91 16.13 -16.18
CA LYS A 66 -8.64 14.87 -16.43
C LYS A 66 -9.95 14.79 -15.63
N PRO A 67 -11.00 14.14 -16.16
CA PRO A 67 -12.26 13.93 -15.43
C PRO A 67 -12.08 13.23 -14.07
N GLU A 68 -11.07 12.37 -13.96
CA GLU A 68 -10.70 11.67 -12.72
C GLU A 68 -10.31 12.66 -11.61
N SER A 69 -9.63 13.75 -11.98
CA SER A 69 -9.21 14.81 -11.06
C SER A 69 -10.39 15.59 -10.47
N LEU A 70 -11.53 15.68 -11.18
CA LEU A 70 -12.77 16.26 -10.65
C LEU A 70 -13.41 15.38 -9.57
N ASN A 71 -13.39 14.05 -9.75
CA ASN A 71 -13.90 13.12 -8.74
C ASN A 71 -13.06 13.18 -7.45
N VAL A 72 -11.73 13.29 -7.61
CA VAL A 72 -10.81 13.47 -6.47
C VAL A 72 -10.95 14.84 -5.83
N ALA A 73 -11.12 15.92 -6.60
CA ALA A 73 -11.40 17.24 -6.04
C ALA A 73 -12.71 17.27 -5.23
N ARG A 74 -13.76 16.62 -5.73
CA ARG A 74 -15.05 16.49 -5.03
C ARG A 74 -14.94 15.65 -3.75
N ASN A 75 -14.09 14.63 -3.75
CA ASN A 75 -13.88 13.73 -2.61
C ASN A 75 -12.59 14.03 -1.84
N PHE A 76 -12.02 15.23 -1.98
CA PHE A 76 -10.69 15.57 -1.46
C PHE A 76 -10.56 15.32 0.05
N ARG A 77 -11.64 15.53 0.81
CA ARG A 77 -11.67 15.25 2.26
C ARG A 77 -11.45 13.77 2.59
N LYS A 78 -11.90 12.84 1.72
CA LYS A 78 -11.71 11.39 1.90
C LYS A 78 -10.25 10.97 1.72
N LEU A 79 -9.42 11.79 1.06
CA LEU A 79 -7.99 11.50 0.91
C LEU A 79 -7.23 11.56 2.23
N ASN A 80 -7.73 12.30 3.22
CA ASN A 80 -7.01 12.53 4.48
C ASN A 80 -5.57 13.04 4.29
N ALA A 81 -5.31 13.79 3.20
CA ALA A 81 -3.97 14.25 2.84
C ALA A 81 -3.33 15.22 3.84
N PHE A 82 -4.14 15.88 4.68
CA PHE A 82 -3.70 16.79 5.73
C PHE A 82 -3.66 16.15 7.13
N SER A 83 -4.01 14.87 7.24
CA SER A 83 -3.89 14.08 8.47
C SER A 83 -2.73 13.11 8.35
N THR A 84 -2.23 12.60 9.47
CA THR A 84 -1.25 11.50 9.47
C THR A 84 -1.96 10.14 9.41
N MET A 85 -1.27 9.08 8.99
CA MET A 85 -1.80 7.72 9.06
C MET A 85 -2.32 7.41 10.47
N HIS A 86 -1.47 7.66 11.48
CA HIS A 86 -1.82 7.46 12.89
C HIS A 86 -3.04 8.29 13.31
N GLY A 87 -3.11 9.57 12.91
CA GLY A 87 -4.25 10.43 13.24
C GLY A 87 -5.57 9.89 12.68
N VAL A 88 -5.55 9.36 11.45
CA VAL A 88 -6.75 8.72 10.87
C VAL A 88 -7.09 7.43 11.62
N ILE A 89 -6.11 6.53 11.81
CA ILE A 89 -6.33 5.22 12.43
C ILE A 89 -6.80 5.34 13.88
N SER A 90 -6.14 6.18 14.68
CA SER A 90 -6.49 6.43 16.09
C SER A 90 -7.85 7.10 16.27
N SER A 91 -8.34 7.83 15.27
CA SER A 91 -9.71 8.38 15.30
C SER A 91 -10.80 7.31 15.11
N ARG A 92 -10.44 6.12 14.59
CA ARG A 92 -11.39 5.03 14.30
C ARG A 92 -11.37 3.93 15.33
N PHE A 93 -10.19 3.57 15.83
CA PHE A 93 -10.01 2.49 16.78
C PHE A 93 -9.67 3.03 18.16
N LYS A 94 -10.42 2.57 19.16
CA LYS A 94 -10.10 2.64 20.59
C LYS A 94 -9.04 1.61 20.97
N SER A 95 -8.97 0.48 20.27
CA SER A 95 -7.98 -0.57 20.52
C SER A 95 -6.56 -0.12 20.15
N PRO A 96 -5.62 0.00 21.10
CA PRO A 96 -4.23 0.35 20.79
C PRO A 96 -3.53 -0.72 19.93
N LYS A 97 -3.97 -1.98 20.02
CA LYS A 97 -3.42 -3.09 19.22
C LYS A 97 -3.81 -2.97 17.75
N LEU A 98 -5.06 -2.61 17.46
CA LEU A 98 -5.48 -2.36 16.07
C LEU A 98 -4.84 -1.09 15.52
N VAL A 99 -4.74 -0.03 16.33
CA VAL A 99 -4.00 1.18 15.93
C VAL A 99 -2.57 0.83 15.51
N GLN A 100 -1.86 0.08 16.36
CA GLN A 100 -0.49 -0.35 16.07
C GLN A 100 -0.40 -1.27 14.84
N LEU A 101 -1.34 -2.21 14.68
CA LEU A 101 -1.38 -3.14 13.55
C LEU A 101 -1.47 -2.37 12.22
N PHE A 102 -2.35 -1.37 12.14
CA PHE A 102 -2.52 -0.57 10.93
C PHE A 102 -1.42 0.48 10.76
N ASP A 103 -0.90 1.06 11.84
CA ASP A 103 0.25 1.99 11.79
C ASP A 103 1.50 1.34 11.18
N ARG A 104 1.67 0.02 11.37
CA ARG A 104 2.75 -0.76 10.76
C ARG A 104 2.84 -0.57 9.25
N TYR A 105 1.73 -0.30 8.56
CA TYR A 105 1.74 -0.14 7.10
C TYR A 105 2.62 1.02 6.60
N ALA A 106 2.92 2.00 7.45
CA ALA A 106 3.91 3.03 7.11
C ALA A 106 5.31 2.44 6.81
N THR A 107 5.64 1.26 7.36
CA THR A 107 6.93 0.60 7.12
C THR A 107 7.08 0.08 5.69
N TYR A 108 6.00 -0.10 4.93
CA TYR A 108 6.04 -0.64 3.56
C TYR A 108 6.74 0.30 2.57
N ASN A 109 6.80 1.60 2.91
CA ASN A 109 7.58 2.59 2.17
C ASN A 109 8.66 3.25 3.04
N GLY A 110 9.02 2.64 4.16
CA GLY A 110 10.07 3.14 5.06
C GLY A 110 9.71 4.42 5.84
N SER A 111 8.42 4.75 5.96
CA SER A 111 7.96 5.95 6.66
C SER A 111 7.59 5.69 8.14
N SER A 112 7.29 6.77 8.86
CA SER A 112 6.70 6.74 10.20
C SER A 112 5.20 7.07 10.12
N PRO A 113 4.31 6.30 10.78
CA PRO A 113 2.86 6.53 10.72
C PRO A 113 2.43 7.87 11.34
N TYR A 114 3.27 8.44 12.22
CA TYR A 114 3.07 9.74 12.85
C TYR A 114 3.42 10.93 11.94
N ARG A 115 4.01 10.68 10.77
CA ARG A 115 4.42 11.71 9.79
C ARG A 115 3.87 11.45 8.39
N ALA A 116 3.74 10.18 8.03
CA ALA A 116 3.18 9.73 6.77
C ALA A 116 1.74 10.25 6.60
N PRO A 117 1.37 10.79 5.42
CA PRO A 117 0.02 11.27 5.18
C PRO A 117 -1.00 10.13 5.24
N GLY A 118 -2.23 10.45 5.69
CA GLY A 118 -3.33 9.50 5.84
C GLY A 118 -3.74 8.80 4.54
N THR A 119 -3.38 9.37 3.38
CA THR A 119 -3.53 8.74 2.06
C THR A 119 -2.84 7.38 1.97
N LEU A 120 -1.80 7.13 2.76
CA LEU A 120 -1.06 5.86 2.76
C LEU A 120 -1.76 4.72 3.51
N ASN A 121 -2.88 4.99 4.20
CA ASN A 121 -3.73 3.91 4.74
C ASN A 121 -4.31 3.01 3.65
N VAL A 122 -4.26 3.46 2.39
CA VAL A 122 -4.55 2.65 1.20
C VAL A 122 -3.80 1.31 1.18
N ILE A 123 -2.60 1.23 1.76
CA ILE A 123 -1.79 0.00 1.77
C ILE A 123 -2.52 -1.13 2.52
N ALA A 124 -3.31 -0.82 3.54
CA ALA A 124 -4.09 -1.81 4.26
C ALA A 124 -5.12 -2.52 3.36
N HIS A 125 -5.65 -1.83 2.33
CA HIS A 125 -6.55 -2.45 1.36
C HIS A 125 -5.86 -3.56 0.55
N LEU A 126 -4.60 -3.35 0.16
CA LEU A 126 -3.86 -4.34 -0.62
C LEU A 126 -3.68 -5.66 0.16
N GLU A 127 -3.44 -5.60 1.47
CA GLU A 127 -3.25 -6.82 2.27
C GLU A 127 -4.57 -7.45 2.73
N HIS A 128 -5.50 -6.64 3.24
CA HIS A 128 -6.72 -7.15 3.90
C HIS A 128 -7.93 -7.30 2.98
N ASN A 129 -7.99 -6.60 1.85
CA ASN A 129 -9.12 -6.68 0.92
C ASN A 129 -8.76 -7.45 -0.36
N MET A 130 -7.60 -7.16 -0.96
CA MET A 130 -7.15 -7.88 -2.17
C MET A 130 -6.45 -9.20 -1.84
N GLY A 131 -5.86 -9.29 -0.65
CA GLY A 131 -5.22 -10.48 -0.13
C GLY A 131 -3.70 -10.51 -0.30
N ALA A 132 -3.07 -11.39 0.47
CA ALA A 132 -1.65 -11.66 0.41
C ALA A 132 -1.40 -12.97 -0.34
N PHE A 133 -0.48 -12.93 -1.32
CA PHE A 133 -0.15 -14.06 -2.18
C PHE A 133 1.31 -14.48 -1.96
N PHE A 134 1.58 -15.76 -2.17
CA PHE A 134 2.93 -16.30 -2.11
C PHE A 134 3.22 -17.08 -3.39
N PRO A 135 4.22 -16.69 -4.20
CA PRO A 135 4.61 -17.46 -5.37
C PRO A 135 5.11 -18.86 -4.98
N GLU A 136 4.86 -19.87 -5.80
CA GLU A 136 5.16 -21.27 -5.48
C GLU A 136 6.64 -21.51 -5.13
N GLY A 137 7.59 -20.98 -5.91
CA GLY A 137 9.03 -21.02 -5.58
C GLY A 137 9.53 -19.81 -4.77
N GLY A 138 8.63 -19.08 -4.11
CA GLY A 138 8.91 -17.88 -3.33
C GLY A 138 9.18 -16.64 -4.16
N MET A 139 9.54 -15.53 -3.49
CA MET A 139 9.63 -14.20 -4.12
C MET A 139 10.60 -14.12 -5.30
N ARG A 140 11.65 -14.96 -5.33
CA ARG A 140 12.63 -14.99 -6.41
C ARG A 140 12.03 -15.43 -7.75
N ASP A 141 10.93 -16.18 -7.73
CA ASP A 141 10.28 -16.63 -8.95
C ASP A 141 9.61 -15.50 -9.73
N ILE A 142 9.21 -14.41 -9.05
CA ILE A 142 8.75 -13.19 -9.75
C ILE A 142 9.86 -12.67 -10.65
N ILE A 143 11.09 -12.55 -10.12
CA ILE A 143 12.25 -12.08 -10.87
C ILE A 143 12.59 -13.05 -12.02
N ARG A 144 12.63 -14.36 -11.74
CA ARG A 144 12.92 -15.38 -12.76
C ARG A 144 11.88 -15.38 -13.89
N ALA A 145 10.61 -15.16 -13.58
CA ALA A 145 9.55 -15.06 -14.58
C ALA A 145 9.75 -13.85 -15.50
N LEU A 146 10.13 -12.69 -14.93
CA LEU A 146 10.45 -11.48 -15.68
C LEU A 146 11.71 -11.64 -16.53
N GLU A 147 12.78 -12.23 -16.00
CA GLU A 147 14.01 -12.54 -16.75
C GLU A 147 13.71 -13.43 -17.97
N LYS A 148 12.93 -14.51 -17.77
CA LYS A 148 12.50 -15.39 -18.86
C LYS A 148 11.66 -14.66 -19.90
N LEU A 149 10.77 -13.76 -19.48
CA LEU A 149 9.97 -12.96 -20.40
C LEU A 149 10.84 -11.99 -21.21
N ALA A 150 11.79 -11.31 -20.57
CA ALA A 150 12.72 -10.41 -21.24
C ALA A 150 13.52 -11.12 -22.34
N VAL A 151 14.05 -12.31 -22.05
CA VAL A 151 14.77 -13.13 -23.03
C VAL A 151 13.87 -13.54 -24.20
N ARG A 152 12.60 -13.93 -23.94
CA ARG A 152 11.65 -14.24 -25.02
C ARG A 152 11.31 -13.04 -25.90
N CYS A 153 11.40 -11.83 -25.34
CA CYS A 153 11.25 -10.58 -26.08
C CYS A 153 12.58 -10.10 -26.71
N SER A 154 13.61 -10.95 -26.80
CA SER A 154 14.93 -10.64 -27.36
C SER A 154 15.70 -9.52 -26.64
N VAL A 155 15.39 -9.26 -25.36
CA VAL A 155 16.15 -8.31 -24.53
C VAL A 155 17.47 -8.95 -24.09
N SER A 156 18.58 -8.22 -24.25
CA SER A 156 19.90 -8.64 -23.76
C SER A 156 20.11 -8.18 -22.32
N LEU A 157 20.43 -9.12 -21.42
CA LEU A 157 20.70 -8.85 -20.00
C LEU A 157 22.20 -8.98 -19.71
N HIS A 158 22.81 -7.90 -19.21
CA HIS A 158 24.24 -7.86 -18.87
C HIS A 158 24.44 -7.89 -17.35
N ASN A 159 24.68 -9.07 -16.80
CA ASN A 159 24.91 -9.27 -15.37
C ASN A 159 26.39 -9.05 -15.00
N GLY A 160 26.66 -8.59 -13.78
CA GLY A 160 28.02 -8.33 -13.30
C GLY A 160 28.70 -7.13 -13.99
N SER A 161 27.93 -6.34 -14.74
CA SER A 161 28.41 -5.16 -15.46
C SER A 161 27.99 -3.89 -14.73
N GLU A 162 28.90 -3.31 -13.94
CA GLU A 162 28.66 -2.04 -13.27
C GLU A 162 28.63 -0.88 -14.28
N VAL A 163 27.55 -0.10 -14.29
CA VAL A 163 27.45 1.13 -15.10
C VAL A 163 28.21 2.26 -14.39
N ARG A 164 29.26 2.78 -15.01
CA ARG A 164 30.14 3.80 -14.41
C ARG A 164 29.78 5.24 -14.76
N SER A 165 29.16 5.46 -15.90
CA SER A 165 28.85 6.80 -16.40
C SER A 165 27.70 6.74 -17.40
N VAL A 166 26.98 7.84 -17.52
CA VAL A 166 26.02 8.11 -18.58
C VAL A 166 26.64 9.11 -19.55
N VAL A 167 26.66 8.78 -20.83
CA VAL A 167 27.23 9.61 -21.91
C VAL A 167 26.15 10.51 -22.49
N ARG A 168 26.50 11.77 -22.73
CA ARG A 168 25.59 12.77 -23.32
C ARG A 168 26.26 13.52 -24.46
N ASP A 169 25.44 13.92 -25.43
CA ASP A 169 25.78 14.85 -26.49
C ASP A 169 24.82 16.04 -26.43
N GLY A 170 25.34 17.21 -26.02
CA GLY A 170 24.53 18.37 -25.67
C GLY A 170 23.51 18.05 -24.59
N SER A 171 22.22 18.13 -24.94
CA SER A 171 21.08 17.83 -24.06
C SER A 171 20.53 16.40 -24.19
N ARG A 172 21.13 15.53 -25.02
CA ARG A 172 20.64 14.17 -25.30
C ARG A 172 21.54 13.10 -24.67
N ILE A 173 20.94 12.10 -24.02
CA ILE A 173 21.64 10.90 -23.56
C ILE A 173 21.92 9.97 -24.74
N THR A 174 23.14 9.46 -24.85
CA THR A 174 23.59 8.61 -25.96
C THR A 174 24.19 7.27 -25.52
N GLY A 175 24.44 7.06 -24.23
CA GLY A 175 24.95 5.80 -23.68
C GLY A 175 25.17 5.85 -22.18
#